data_AF-E6PJI4-F1
#
_entry.id   AF-E6PJI4-F1
#
_cell.length_a   1.000
_cell.length_b   1.000
_cell.length_c   1.000
_cell.angle_alpha   90.00
_cell.angle_beta   90.00
_cell.angle_gamma   90.00
#
_symmetry.space_group_name_H-M   'P 1'
#
loop_
_entity.id
_entity.type
_entity.pdbx_description
1 polymer ?
#
loop_
_entity_poly.entity_id
_entity_poly.type
_entity_poly.pdbx_seq_one_letter_code
_entity_poly.pdbx_strand_id
1 'polypeptide(L)' 'MFKKVTGSYTFDPKNPRADKADNTIPVDGLDTFFPMRDEDLKSAAFFDAKANPDIHFVSTK' A
#
# COMPACT_ATOMS: atom_id res chain seq x y z
N MET A 1 5.27 -7.29 5.97
CA MET A 1 5.55 -5.93 5.44
C MET A 1 5.27 -5.91 3.95
N PHE A 2 5.02 -4.75 3.36
CA PHE A 2 5.03 -4.60 1.91
C PHE A 2 6.40 -4.06 1.47
N LYS A 3 7.09 -4.82 0.62
CA LYS A 3 8.44 -4.48 0.14
C LYS A 3 8.47 -3.41 -0.95
N LYS A 4 7.31 -3.12 -1.53
CA LYS A 4 7.15 -2.14 -2.62
C LYS A 4 6.05 -1.16 -2.22
N VAL A 5 6.39 0.12 -2.26
CA VAL A 5 5.46 1.24 -2.14
C VAL A 5 5.94 2.29 -3.13
N THR A 6 5.04 2.79 -3.97
CA THR A 6 5.31 3.86 -4.93
C THR A 6 4.33 4.98 -4.72
N GLY A 7 4.73 6.23 -4.96
CA GLY A 7 3.82 7.34 -4.77
C GLY A 7 4.50 8.69 -4.83
N SER A 8 3.76 9.71 -4.44
CA SER A 8 4.22 11.07 -4.32
C SER A 8 3.74 11.69 -3.01
N TYR A 9 4.50 12.66 -2.52
CA TYR A 9 4.10 13.50 -1.41
C TYR A 9 4.54 14.94 -1.64
N THR A 10 3.82 15.88 -1.04
CA THR A 10 4.27 17.27 -0.91
C THR A 10 4.67 17.54 0.53
N PHE A 11 5.58 18.49 0.71
CA PHE A 11 6.04 18.92 2.03
C PHE A 11 6.23 20.44 2.05
N ASP A 12 5.35 21.12 2.77
CA ASP A 12 5.41 22.55 3.05
C ASP A 12 5.55 22.78 4.57
N PRO A 13 6.77 23.01 5.08
CA PRO A 13 6.98 23.23 6.51
C PRO A 13 6.31 24.50 7.03
N LYS A 14 5.93 25.45 6.15
CA LYS A 14 5.23 26.69 6.55
C LYS A 14 3.73 26.50 6.59
N ASN A 15 3.19 25.52 5.87
CA ASN A 15 1.77 25.18 5.88
C ASN A 15 1.56 23.64 5.77
N PRO A 16 1.79 22.88 6.86
CA PRO A 16 1.69 21.42 6.82
C PRO A 16 0.29 20.89 6.46
N ARG A 17 -0.76 21.72 6.59
CA ARG A 17 -2.12 21.37 6.15
C ARG A 17 -2.28 21.33 4.63
N ALA A 18 -1.31 21.85 3.88
CA ALA A 18 -1.27 21.74 2.42
C ALA A 18 -0.53 20.49 1.94
N ASP A 19 0.08 19.72 2.85
CA ASP A 19 0.76 18.49 2.51
C ASP A 19 -0.24 17.46 1.96
N LYS A 20 0.22 16.70 0.97
CA LYS A 20 -0.53 15.65 0.31
C LYS A 20 0.31 14.40 0.22
N ALA A 21 -0.35 13.26 0.21
CA ALA A 21 0.24 11.97 -0.07
C ALA A 21 -0.70 11.16 -0.97
N ASP A 22 -0.12 10.57 -2.01
CA ASP A 22 -0.78 9.64 -2.92
C ASP A 22 0.16 8.46 -3.15
N ASN A 23 -0.20 7.31 -2.59
CA ASN A 23 0.62 6.12 -2.56
C ASN A 23 -0.15 4.91 -3.09
N THR A 24 0.58 4.05 -3.81
CA THR A 24 0.15 2.75 -4.30
C THR A 24 1.05 1.67 -3.73
N ILE A 25 0.45 0.61 -3.19
CA ILE A 25 1.12 -0.52 -2.56
C ILE A 25 0.69 -1.80 -3.28
N PRO A 26 1.56 -2.42 -4.08
CA PRO A 26 1.24 -3.70 -4.72
C PRO A 26 1.10 -4.82 -3.69
N VAL A 27 -0.01 -5.57 -3.75
CA VAL A 27 -0.26 -6.70 -2.84
C VAL A 27 0.78 -7.81 -3.01
N ASP A 28 1.37 -7.95 -4.21
CA ASP A 28 2.49 -8.87 -4.48
C ASP A 28 3.64 -8.69 -3.50
N GLY A 29 3.86 -7.44 -3.06
CA GLY A 29 4.98 -7.05 -2.23
C GLY A 29 4.87 -7.52 -0.79
N LEU A 30 3.78 -8.17 -0.39
CA LEU A 30 3.60 -8.74 0.94
C LEU A 30 4.65 -9.83 1.20
N ASP A 31 5.40 -9.63 2.30
CA ASP A 31 6.30 -10.60 2.91
C ASP A 31 6.06 -10.60 4.43
N THR A 32 5.52 -11.69 4.94
CA THR A 32 5.30 -11.90 6.37
C THR A 32 6.38 -12.76 7.02
N PHE A 33 7.49 -13.01 6.32
CA PHE A 33 8.57 -13.94 6.67
C PHE A 33 8.10 -15.39 6.82
N PHE A 34 6.92 -15.72 6.29
CA PHE A 34 6.38 -17.07 6.27
C PHE A 34 5.60 -17.30 4.96
N PRO A 35 6.19 -17.98 3.96
CA PRO A 35 5.64 -18.04 2.60
C PRO A 35 4.20 -18.53 2.51
N MET A 36 3.83 -19.55 3.31
CA MET A 36 2.48 -20.11 3.30
C MET A 36 1.43 -19.09 3.77
N ARG A 37 1.79 -18.21 4.71
CA ARG A 37 0.90 -17.12 5.14
C ARG A 37 0.80 -16.02 4.08
N ASP A 38 1.85 -15.77 3.31
CA ASP A 38 1.79 -14.81 2.20
C ASP A 38 0.83 -15.31 1.10
N GLU A 39 0.85 -16.61 0.81
CA GLU A 39 -0.09 -17.24 -0.13
C GLU A 39 -1.54 -17.12 0.35
N ASP A 40 -1.79 -17.45 1.62
CA ASP A 40 -3.14 -17.37 2.21
C ASP A 40 -3.68 -15.93 2.18
N LEU A 41 -2.87 -14.97 2.63
CA LEU A 41 -3.26 -13.56 2.65
C LEU A 41 -3.47 -12.98 1.24
N LYS A 42 -2.77 -13.48 0.22
CA LYS A 42 -2.98 -13.06 -1.19
C LYS A 42 -4.21 -13.69 -1.84
N SER A 43 -4.81 -14.70 -1.21
CA SER A 43 -5.98 -15.40 -1.76
C SER A 43 -7.26 -14.54 -1.74
N ALA A 44 -8.29 -15.01 -2.42
CA ALA A 44 -9.60 -14.38 -2.47
C ALA A 44 -10.31 -14.28 -1.10
N ALA A 45 -9.88 -15.06 -0.10
CA ALA A 45 -10.42 -14.98 1.25
C ALA A 45 -9.94 -13.74 2.03
N PHE A 46 -8.90 -13.06 1.55
CA PHE A 46 -8.26 -11.92 2.21
C PHE A 46 -8.10 -10.74 1.25
N PHE A 47 -6.88 -10.50 0.73
CA PHE A 47 -6.65 -9.35 -0.15
C PHE A 47 -7.23 -9.53 -1.55
N ASP A 48 -7.55 -10.77 -1.95
CA ASP A 48 -7.96 -11.10 -3.31
C ASP A 48 -7.04 -10.45 -4.34
N ALA A 49 -5.74 -10.72 -4.22
CA ALA A 49 -4.69 -9.98 -4.92
C ALA A 49 -4.80 -10.05 -6.45
N LYS A 50 -5.54 -11.04 -6.98
CA LYS A 50 -5.82 -11.15 -8.41
C LYS A 50 -6.85 -10.13 -8.88
N ALA A 51 -7.90 -9.88 -8.08
CA ALA A 51 -8.92 -8.89 -8.41
C ALA A 51 -8.54 -7.48 -7.94
N ASN A 52 -7.81 -7.39 -6.83
CA ASN A 52 -7.38 -6.14 -6.20
C ASN A 52 -5.85 -6.13 -6.05
N PRO A 53 -5.10 -5.90 -7.14
CA PRO A 53 -3.64 -6.01 -7.13
C PRO A 53 -2.96 -4.89 -6.33
N ASP A 54 -3.63 -3.77 -6.13
CA ASP A 54 -3.08 -2.55 -5.56
C ASP A 54 -3.92 -2.02 -4.39
N ILE A 55 -3.24 -1.56 -3.34
CA ILE A 55 -3.82 -0.80 -2.24
C ILE A 55 -3.46 0.67 -2.45
N HIS A 56 -4.46 1.56 -2.44
CA HIS A 56 -4.25 2.99 -2.62
C HIS A 56 -4.49 3.76 -1.32
N PHE A 57 -3.59 4.70 -1.03
CA PHE A 57 -3.75 5.68 0.03
C PHE A 57 -3.69 7.09 -0.59
N VAL A 58 -4.77 7.84 -0.47
CA VAL A 58 -4.85 9.24 -0.90
C VAL A 58 -5.26 10.08 0.30
N SER A 59 -4.40 11.01 0.70
CA SER A 59 -4.67 11.94 1.81
C SER A 59 -5.83 12.85 1.45
N THR A 60 -6.80 12.99 2.34
CA THR A 60 -7.95 13.89 2.11
C THR A 60 -7.87 15.21 2.87
N LYS A 61 -7.09 15.28 3.95
CA LYS A 61 -6.87 16.44 4.82
C LYS A 61 -5.57 16.29 5.58
#